data_AF-A0A8S9H8S8-F1
#
_entry.id   AF-A0A8S9H8S8-F1
#
_cell.length_a   1.000
_cell.length_b   1.000
_cell.length_c   1.000
_cell.angle_alpha   90.00
_cell.angle_beta   90.00
_cell.angle_gamma   90.00
#
_symmetry.space_group_name_H-M   'P 1'
#
loop_
_entity.id
_entity.type
_entity.pdbx_description
1 polymer ?
#
loop_
_entity_poly.entity_id
_entity_poly.type
_entity_poly.pdbx_seq_one_letter_code
_entity_poly.pdbx_strand_id
1 'polypeptide(L)'
;MQLLPTLCFLFLQLLPRGDASTSHSNRHRSAPHWLPATATWYGSPEGDGSSGGACGYGSLVDVKPFKARVGAVSPLLFKSGEGCGACYKVRCLDKTICSKRAVTIIVTDQSPSGPSARAKHTHFDLSGAAFGHLAIPGNSGIIRNRGLISLLYRR
;
A
#
# COMPACT_ATOMS: atom_id res chain seq x y z
N MET A 1 48.90 35.65 31.14
CA MET A 1 48.90 35.94 32.59
C MET A 1 47.47 35.73 33.06
N GLN A 2 47.19 34.55 33.60
CA GLN A 2 46.87 34.32 35.04
C GLN A 2 45.38 34.60 35.29
N LEU A 3 44.62 33.84 36.08
CA LEU A 3 44.66 32.55 36.76
C LEU A 3 43.24 32.46 37.39
N LEU A 4 42.69 31.24 37.53
CA LEU A 4 41.46 30.95 38.28
C LEU A 4 41.54 31.45 39.75
N PRO A 5 40.41 31.58 40.48
CA PRO A 5 40.01 30.47 41.37
C PRO A 5 38.48 30.26 41.41
N THR A 6 37.96 29.06 41.15
CA THR A 6 37.62 28.06 42.19
C THR A 6 36.92 28.65 43.42
N LEU A 7 35.62 28.94 43.33
CA LEU A 7 34.74 29.02 44.51
C LEU A 7 33.25 29.05 44.11
N CYS A 8 32.73 27.89 43.69
CA CYS A 8 31.37 27.45 44.07
C CYS A 8 31.17 25.95 43.79
N PHE A 9 32.20 25.13 44.03
CA PHE A 9 31.95 23.76 44.47
C PHE A 9 31.48 23.89 45.92
N LEU A 10 30.20 23.65 46.23
CA LEU A 10 29.68 23.12 47.51
C LEU A 10 28.17 23.37 47.81
N PHE A 11 27.34 23.77 46.85
CA PHE A 11 25.88 23.65 46.96
C PHE A 11 25.40 23.04 45.64
N LEU A 12 25.03 21.77 45.52
CA LEU A 12 23.87 21.17 46.14
C LEU A 12 23.98 19.62 45.95
N GLN A 13 24.66 18.95 46.88
CA GLN A 13 24.54 17.50 47.04
C GLN A 13 23.18 17.24 47.70
N LEU A 14 22.10 17.08 46.92
CA LEU A 14 20.82 16.43 47.29
C LEU A 14 19.85 16.45 46.10
N LEU A 15 20.25 15.85 44.98
CA LEU A 15 19.27 15.41 43.97
C LEU A 15 19.00 13.92 44.20
N PRO A 16 17.74 13.51 44.42
CA PRO A 16 17.41 12.09 44.52
C PRO A 16 17.80 11.40 43.21
N ARG A 17 18.44 10.22 43.33
CA ARG A 17 18.67 9.32 42.20
C ARG A 17 17.30 8.94 41.64
N GLY A 18 16.88 9.62 40.58
CA GLY A 18 15.78 9.15 39.75
C GLY A 18 16.26 7.87 39.07
N ASP A 19 15.77 6.73 39.54
CA ASP A 19 15.92 5.47 38.82
C ASP A 19 15.31 5.68 37.43
N ALA A 20 16.17 5.74 36.42
CA ALA A 20 15.76 5.68 35.02
C ALA A 20 15.22 4.27 34.77
N SER A 21 13.95 4.07 35.13
CA SER A 21 13.19 2.92 34.67
C SER A 21 13.09 3.04 33.16
N THR A 22 13.97 2.32 32.47
CA THR A 22 13.85 2.05 31.04
C THR A 22 12.53 1.33 30.84
N SER A 23 11.48 2.10 30.57
CA SER A 23 10.26 1.59 29.98
C SER A 23 10.64 0.99 28.65
N HIS A 24 10.88 -0.32 28.66
CA HIS A 24 10.92 -1.14 27.46
C HIS A 24 9.50 -1.07 26.89
N SER A 25 9.24 -0.01 26.12
CA SER A 25 8.07 0.08 25.27
C SER A 25 8.20 -1.09 24.30
N ASN A 26 7.52 -2.17 24.65
CA ASN A 26 7.30 -3.29 23.78
C ASN A 26 6.44 -2.76 22.64
N ARG A 27 7.10 -2.13 21.65
CA ARG A 27 6.50 -1.82 20.36
C ARG A 27 6.26 -3.17 19.69
N HIS A 28 5.21 -3.83 20.13
CA HIS A 28 4.54 -4.85 19.36
C HIS A 28 4.12 -4.13 18.07
N ARG A 29 4.97 -4.17 17.03
CA ARG A 29 4.59 -3.73 15.70
C ARG A 29 3.44 -4.64 15.31
N SER A 30 2.22 -4.18 15.55
CA SER A 30 1.01 -4.80 15.04
C SER A 30 1.26 -5.06 13.57
N ALA A 31 1.29 -6.34 13.17
CA ALA A 31 1.40 -6.67 11.76
C ALA A 31 0.36 -5.82 11.02
N PRO A 32 0.72 -5.09 9.95
CA PRO A 32 -0.21 -4.15 9.33
C PRO A 32 -1.49 -4.90 8.97
N HIS A 33 -2.60 -4.42 9.54
CA HIS A 33 -3.89 -5.07 9.47
C HIS A 33 -4.33 -5.10 8.01
N TRP A 34 -4.53 -6.30 7.49
CA TRP A 34 -5.08 -6.51 6.15
C TRP A 34 -6.55 -6.09 6.14
N LEU A 35 -6.93 -5.22 5.21
CA LEU A 35 -8.29 -4.71 5.07
C LEU A 35 -8.99 -5.36 3.87
N PRO A 36 -10.31 -5.61 3.94
CA PRO A 36 -11.08 -6.17 2.84
C PRO A 36 -11.26 -5.17 1.70
N ALA A 37 -11.17 -5.66 0.47
CA ALA A 37 -11.52 -4.94 -0.74
C ALA A 37 -11.96 -5.90 -1.84
N THR A 38 -12.45 -5.35 -2.94
CA THR A 38 -12.71 -6.09 -4.18
C THR A 38 -11.74 -5.63 -5.26
N ALA A 39 -11.57 -6.45 -6.30
CA ALA A 39 -10.86 -6.03 -7.50
C ALA A 39 -11.46 -6.54 -8.80
N THR A 40 -11.36 -5.70 -9.82
CA THR A 40 -11.51 -6.04 -11.24
C THR A 40 -10.21 -5.76 -11.96
N TRP A 41 -10.23 -5.88 -13.29
CA TRP A 41 -9.12 -5.47 -14.13
C TRP A 41 -9.60 -4.83 -15.43
N TYR A 42 -8.71 -4.05 -16.05
CA TYR A 42 -8.94 -3.36 -17.30
C TYR A 42 -7.72 -3.41 -18.25
N GLY A 43 -7.95 -3.01 -19.50
CA GLY A 43 -6.93 -2.97 -20.54
C GLY A 43 -6.60 -4.34 -21.11
N SER A 44 -5.39 -4.48 -21.68
CA SER A 44 -4.93 -5.76 -22.24
C SER A 44 -4.59 -6.76 -21.13
N PRO A 45 -4.80 -8.09 -21.34
CA PRO A 45 -4.55 -9.12 -20.31
C PRO A 45 -3.14 -9.12 -19.71
N GLU A 46 -2.13 -8.74 -20.48
CA GLU A 46 -0.73 -8.61 -20.04
C GLU A 46 -0.24 -7.15 -20.10
N GLY A 47 -1.16 -6.20 -20.21
CA GLY A 47 -0.85 -4.77 -20.32
C GLY A 47 -0.73 -4.08 -18.96
N ASP A 48 -0.19 -2.87 -19.02
CA ASP A 48 0.16 -2.03 -17.86
C ASP A 48 -0.85 -0.90 -17.63
N GLY A 49 -2.13 -1.19 -17.83
CA GLY A 49 -3.22 -0.23 -17.62
C GLY A 49 -3.35 0.76 -18.77
N SER A 50 -3.53 2.05 -18.45
CA SER A 50 -3.79 3.12 -19.41
C SER A 50 -2.86 4.31 -19.19
N SER A 51 -2.42 4.95 -20.28
CA SER A 51 -1.69 6.22 -20.25
C SER A 51 -2.58 7.44 -19.98
N GLY A 52 -3.91 7.25 -19.99
CA GLY A 52 -4.90 8.32 -19.77
C GLY A 52 -5.41 8.43 -18.33
N GLY A 53 -4.73 7.83 -17.36
CA GLY A 53 -5.21 7.80 -15.97
C GLY A 53 -5.21 9.16 -15.28
N ALA A 54 -6.10 9.33 -14.30
CA ALA A 54 -6.34 10.57 -13.56
C ALA A 54 -5.12 11.11 -12.79
N CYS A 55 -4.08 10.30 -12.55
CA CYS A 55 -2.84 10.77 -11.93
C CYS A 55 -1.85 11.42 -12.92
N GLY A 56 -2.11 11.38 -14.23
CA GLY A 56 -1.29 12.07 -15.23
C GLY A 56 0.09 11.45 -15.49
N TYR A 57 0.32 10.18 -15.13
CA TYR A 57 1.61 9.52 -15.35
C TYR A 57 1.91 9.21 -16.84
N GLY A 58 0.91 9.26 -17.73
CA GLY A 58 1.14 9.07 -19.16
C GLY A 58 1.73 7.70 -19.49
N SER A 59 2.68 7.67 -20.43
CA SER A 59 3.39 6.45 -20.84
C SER A 59 4.31 5.87 -19.75
N LEU A 60 4.52 6.57 -18.62
CA LEU A 60 5.35 6.05 -17.53
C LEU A 60 4.78 4.77 -16.90
N VAL A 61 3.49 4.49 -17.09
CA VAL A 61 2.83 3.29 -16.56
C VAL A 61 3.44 1.98 -17.08
N ASP A 62 4.04 1.98 -18.28
CA ASP A 62 4.68 0.81 -18.94
C ASP A 62 6.18 0.66 -18.62
N VAL A 63 6.77 1.58 -17.84
CA VAL A 63 8.17 1.50 -17.42
C VAL A 63 8.30 1.25 -15.93
N LYS A 64 9.45 0.73 -15.50
CA LYS A 64 9.71 0.53 -14.06
C LYS A 64 9.75 1.90 -13.36
N PRO A 65 9.17 2.02 -12.15
CA PRO A 65 8.65 0.94 -11.29
C PRO A 65 7.17 0.57 -11.49
N PHE A 66 6.45 1.21 -12.41
CA PHE A 66 5.00 1.03 -12.64
C PHE A 66 4.65 -0.24 -13.41
N LYS A 67 5.50 -0.64 -14.36
CA LYS A 67 5.30 -1.81 -15.21
C LYS A 67 4.80 -3.03 -14.42
N ALA A 68 3.66 -3.55 -14.84
CA ALA A 68 2.88 -4.68 -14.32
C ALA A 68 2.42 -4.54 -12.86
N ARG A 69 2.29 -3.29 -12.40
CA ARG A 69 2.00 -2.94 -11.00
C ARG A 69 1.05 -1.75 -10.87
N VAL A 70 0.35 -1.34 -11.92
CA VAL A 70 -0.56 -0.19 -11.83
C VAL A 70 -2.01 -0.62 -11.60
N GLY A 71 -2.80 0.30 -11.04
CA GLY A 71 -4.24 0.15 -10.91
C GLY A 71 -4.95 1.48 -10.64
N ALA A 72 -6.21 1.53 -11.03
CA ALA A 72 -7.16 2.55 -10.62
C ALA A 72 -7.77 2.16 -9.27
N VAL A 73 -8.07 3.12 -8.40
CA VAL A 73 -8.68 2.83 -7.08
C VAL A 73 -9.94 3.63 -6.88
N SER A 74 -10.82 3.13 -6.00
CA SER A 74 -12.04 3.84 -5.66
C SER A 74 -11.74 5.20 -5.03
N PRO A 75 -12.71 6.14 -5.03
CA PRO A 75 -12.53 7.48 -4.45
C PRO A 75 -12.02 7.49 -2.99
N LEU A 76 -12.30 6.43 -2.21
CA LEU A 76 -11.81 6.28 -0.83
C LEU A 76 -10.28 6.27 -0.74
N LEU A 77 -9.61 5.64 -1.70
CA LEU A 77 -8.15 5.58 -1.77
C LEU A 77 -7.56 6.64 -2.68
N PHE A 78 -8.28 7.03 -3.74
CA PHE A 78 -7.82 8.05 -4.67
C PHE A 78 -7.80 9.44 -4.05
N LYS A 79 -8.80 9.76 -3.20
CA LYS A 79 -8.88 11.00 -2.41
C LYS A 79 -8.63 12.26 -3.25
N SER A 80 -9.37 12.39 -4.35
CA SER A 80 -9.24 13.55 -5.26
C SER A 80 -7.80 13.80 -5.73
N GLY A 81 -7.01 12.74 -5.90
CA GLY A 81 -5.63 12.79 -6.40
C GLY A 81 -4.55 12.65 -5.32
N GLU A 82 -4.86 12.85 -4.03
CA GLU A 82 -3.88 12.66 -2.95
C GLU A 82 -3.34 11.22 -2.88
N GLY A 83 -4.12 10.25 -3.37
CA GLY A 83 -3.74 8.85 -3.45
C GLY A 83 -2.76 8.51 -4.57
N CYS A 84 -2.51 9.40 -5.53
CA CYS A 84 -1.64 9.14 -6.66
C CYS A 84 -0.21 8.76 -6.24
N GLY A 85 0.33 7.70 -6.83
CA GLY A 85 1.64 7.15 -6.48
C GLY A 85 1.67 6.34 -5.18
N ALA A 86 0.57 6.28 -4.42
CA ALA A 86 0.51 5.41 -3.25
C ALA A 86 0.70 3.94 -3.65
N CYS A 87 1.44 3.20 -2.84
CA CYS A 87 1.66 1.77 -3.02
C CYS A 87 0.81 0.98 -2.03
N TYR A 88 0.16 -0.08 -2.53
CA TYR A 88 -0.55 -1.05 -1.70
C TYR A 88 -0.06 -2.45 -2.00
N LYS A 89 0.07 -3.28 -0.97
CA LYS A 89 0.16 -4.73 -1.14
C LYS A 89 -1.26 -5.28 -1.19
N VAL A 90 -1.56 -6.08 -2.20
CA VAL A 90 -2.86 -6.75 -2.35
C VAL A 90 -2.67 -8.26 -2.47
N ARG A 91 -3.55 -9.05 -1.89
CA ARG A 91 -3.56 -10.52 -2.00
C ARG A 91 -4.98 -11.03 -2.19
N CYS A 92 -5.17 -11.90 -3.17
CA CYS A 92 -6.45 -12.56 -3.40
C CYS A 92 -6.73 -13.63 -2.32
N LEU A 93 -8.02 -13.95 -2.12
CA LEU A 93 -8.50 -14.88 -1.10
C LEU A 93 -8.83 -16.30 -1.58
N ASP A 94 -9.08 -16.51 -2.88
CA ASP A 94 -9.43 -17.83 -3.41
C ASP A 94 -8.19 -18.74 -3.47
N LYS A 95 -8.10 -19.67 -2.53
CA LYS A 95 -6.94 -20.58 -2.38
C LYS A 95 -6.75 -21.54 -3.56
N THR A 96 -7.75 -21.72 -4.43
CA THR A 96 -7.66 -22.65 -5.56
C THR A 96 -6.96 -22.04 -6.77
N ILE A 97 -7.03 -20.70 -6.92
CA ILE A 97 -6.47 -19.98 -8.07
C ILE A 97 -5.42 -18.94 -7.68
N CYS A 98 -5.43 -18.44 -6.44
CA CYS A 98 -4.59 -17.33 -6.02
C CYS A 98 -3.28 -17.79 -5.40
N SER A 99 -2.21 -17.08 -5.76
CA SER A 99 -0.91 -17.29 -5.14
C SER A 99 -0.92 -16.80 -3.69
N LYS A 100 0.00 -17.33 -2.88
CA LYS A 100 0.23 -16.83 -1.52
C LYS A 100 0.95 -15.47 -1.50
N ARG A 101 1.42 -14.97 -2.65
CA ARG A 101 2.23 -13.75 -2.75
C ARG A 101 1.33 -12.54 -2.87
N ALA A 102 1.69 -11.46 -2.17
CA ALA A 102 1.04 -10.18 -2.35
C ALA A 102 1.67 -9.42 -3.53
N VAL A 103 0.83 -8.88 -4.41
CA VAL A 103 1.24 -8.01 -5.52
C VAL A 103 1.30 -6.57 -5.01
N THR A 104 2.21 -5.77 -5.53
CA THR A 104 2.27 -4.33 -5.22
C THR A 104 1.54 -3.58 -6.31
N ILE A 105 0.60 -2.73 -5.91
CA ILE A 105 -0.17 -1.87 -6.80
C ILE A 105 0.21 -0.43 -6.51
N ILE A 106 0.56 0.30 -7.56
CA ILE A 106 0.81 1.74 -7.56
C ILE A 106 -0.44 2.40 -8.12
N VAL A 107 -0.99 3.36 -7.37
CA VAL A 107 -2.18 4.10 -7.79
C VAL A 107 -1.81 5.06 -8.91
N THR A 108 -2.38 4.85 -10.09
CA THR A 108 -2.16 5.69 -11.27
C THR A 108 -3.43 6.30 -11.84
N ASP A 109 -4.59 5.94 -11.30
CA ASP A 109 -5.88 6.34 -11.82
C ASP A 109 -6.98 6.25 -10.75
N GLN A 110 -8.15 6.80 -11.05
CA GLN A 110 -9.37 6.70 -10.26
C GLN A 110 -10.37 5.79 -10.97
N SER A 111 -10.89 4.77 -10.28
CA SER A 111 -12.06 4.05 -10.79
C SER A 111 -13.35 4.82 -10.43
N PRO A 112 -14.40 4.82 -11.28
CA PRO A 112 -15.65 5.59 -11.07
C PRO A 112 -16.47 5.24 -9.81
N SER A 113 -15.93 4.48 -8.85
CA SER A 113 -16.55 3.47 -7.98
C SER A 113 -16.69 2.15 -8.73
N GLY A 114 -16.36 1.03 -8.07
CA GLY A 114 -16.40 -0.31 -8.67
C GLY A 114 -17.83 -0.71 -9.11
N PRO A 115 -18.13 -2.00 -9.35
CA PRO A 115 -19.42 -2.45 -9.87
C PRO A 115 -20.67 -2.18 -9.00
N SER A 116 -20.57 -1.33 -7.97
CA SER A 116 -21.71 -0.80 -7.22
C SER A 116 -21.44 0.63 -6.76
N ALA A 117 -22.10 1.60 -7.38
CA ALA A 117 -22.14 3.02 -6.97
C ALA A 117 -22.66 3.25 -5.53
N ARG A 118 -23.13 2.19 -4.85
CA ARG A 118 -23.65 2.21 -3.48
C ARG A 118 -22.61 1.89 -2.41
N ALA A 119 -21.37 1.62 -2.78
CA ALA A 119 -20.50 0.87 -1.92
C ALA A 119 -19.47 1.73 -1.19
N LYS A 120 -19.66 1.86 0.13
CA LYS A 120 -18.65 2.33 1.10
C LYS A 120 -17.42 1.39 1.20
N HIS A 121 -17.15 0.55 0.19
CA HIS A 121 -16.07 -0.43 0.21
C HIS A 121 -14.88 0.01 -0.65
N THR A 122 -13.69 -0.43 -0.26
CA THR A 122 -12.48 -0.22 -1.04
C THR A 122 -12.49 -1.12 -2.28
N HIS A 123 -12.14 -0.57 -3.44
CA HIS A 123 -12.07 -1.31 -4.70
C HIS A 123 -10.82 -0.93 -5.49
N PHE A 124 -10.22 -1.93 -6.14
CA PHE A 124 -9.06 -1.81 -7.01
C PHE A 124 -9.41 -2.30 -8.42
N ASP A 125 -9.29 -1.46 -9.43
CA ASP A 125 -9.38 -1.88 -10.82
C ASP A 125 -7.96 -1.97 -11.40
N LEU A 126 -7.43 -3.18 -11.47
CA LEU A 126 -6.01 -3.43 -11.72
C LEU A 126 -5.70 -3.46 -13.23
N SER A 127 -4.47 -3.16 -13.60
CA SER A 127 -3.99 -3.56 -14.94
C SER A 127 -4.07 -5.08 -15.11
N GLY A 128 -4.30 -5.55 -16.35
CA GLY A 128 -4.41 -6.97 -16.65
C GLY A 128 -3.20 -7.80 -16.17
N ALA A 129 -1.99 -7.27 -16.34
CA ALA A 129 -0.77 -7.91 -15.84
C ALA A 129 -0.75 -8.00 -14.31
N ALA A 130 -1.06 -6.90 -13.61
CA ALA A 130 -1.07 -6.87 -12.15
C ALA A 130 -2.15 -7.80 -11.55
N PHE A 131 -3.32 -7.89 -12.19
CA PHE A 131 -4.39 -8.81 -11.79
C PHE A 131 -3.98 -10.27 -12.02
N GLY A 132 -3.38 -10.57 -13.17
CA GLY A 132 -2.84 -11.90 -13.48
C GLY A 132 -1.79 -12.37 -12.49
N HIS A 133 -0.96 -11.46 -11.97
CA HIS A 133 0.06 -11.74 -10.95
C HIS A 133 -0.50 -12.16 -9.58
N LEU A 134 -1.81 -12.00 -9.34
CA LEU A 134 -2.45 -12.54 -8.14
C LEU A 134 -2.64 -14.05 -8.21
N ALA A 135 -2.67 -14.63 -9.41
CA ALA A 135 -2.86 -16.06 -9.61
C ALA A 135 -1.58 -16.86 -9.31
N ILE A 136 -1.78 -18.16 -9.08
CA ILE A 136 -0.71 -19.16 -9.20
C ILE A 136 -0.13 -19.08 -10.62
N PRO A 137 1.20 -19.20 -10.81
CA PRO A 137 1.80 -19.21 -12.14
C PRO A 137 1.09 -20.21 -13.07
N GLY A 138 0.73 -19.77 -14.28
CA GLY A 138 -0.07 -20.53 -15.24
C GLY A 138 -1.58 -20.27 -15.18
N ASN A 139 -2.10 -19.72 -14.08
CA ASN A 139 -3.55 -19.51 -13.88
C ASN A 139 -4.00 -18.05 -14.12
N SER A 140 -3.17 -17.21 -14.75
CA SER A 140 -3.48 -15.79 -14.96
C SER A 140 -4.73 -15.57 -15.82
N GLY A 141 -4.96 -16.42 -16.83
CA GLY A 141 -6.22 -16.41 -17.60
C GLY A 141 -7.43 -16.78 -16.76
N ILE A 142 -7.30 -17.80 -15.91
CA ILE A 142 -8.39 -18.29 -15.06
C ILE A 142 -8.84 -17.21 -14.08
N ILE A 143 -7.91 -16.52 -13.41
CA ILE A 143 -8.29 -15.45 -12.48
C ILE A 143 -8.94 -14.29 -13.23
N ARG A 144 -8.40 -13.86 -14.38
CA ARG A 144 -8.98 -12.78 -15.20
C ARG A 144 -10.41 -13.07 -15.65
N ASN A 145 -10.70 -14.33 -15.99
CA ASN A 145 -12.04 -14.77 -16.38
C ASN A 145 -13.07 -14.73 -15.23
N ARG A 146 -12.63 -14.61 -13.96
CA ARG A 146 -13.56 -14.33 -12.85
C ARG A 146 -14.12 -12.92 -12.91
N GLY A 147 -13.42 -11.98 -13.54
CA GLY A 147 -13.80 -10.57 -13.64
C GLY A 147 -13.65 -9.83 -12.31
N LEU A 148 -14.50 -10.16 -11.33
CA LEU A 148 -14.53 -9.58 -9.99
C LEU A 148 -14.05 -10.60 -8.95
N ILE A 149 -13.10 -10.21 -8.10
CA ILE A 149 -12.61 -11.05 -6.99
C ILE A 149 -12.58 -10.29 -5.66
N SER A 150 -12.66 -11.05 -4.56
CA SER A 150 -12.38 -10.53 -3.22
C SER A 150 -10.89 -10.61 -2.91
N LEU A 151 -10.34 -9.54 -2.35
CA LEU A 151 -8.95 -9.48 -1.93
C LEU A 151 -8.79 -8.80 -0.56
N LEU A 152 -7.57 -8.88 -0.04
CA LEU A 152 -7.12 -8.11 1.09
C LEU A 152 -6.03 -7.14 0.66
N TYR A 153 -6.03 -5.94 1.21
CA TYR A 153 -5.00 -4.94 0.95
C TYR A 153 -4.39 -4.39 2.24
N ARG A 154 -3.20 -3.81 2.12
CA ARG A 154 -2.56 -2.97 3.12
C ARG A 154 -1.63 -1.97 2.43
N ARG A 155 -1.38 -0.83 3.07
CA ARG A 155 -0.38 0.13 2.61
C ARG A 155 1.03 -0.35 2.92
#